data_AF-A0AAQ0B5C2-F1
#
_entry.id   AF-A0AAQ0B5C2-F1
#
_cell.length_a   1.000
_cell.length_b   1.000
_cell.length_c   1.000
_cell.angle_alpha   90.00
_cell.angle_beta   90.00
_cell.angle_gamma   90.00
#
_symmetry.space_group_name_H-M   'P 1'
#
loop_
_entity.id
_entity.type
_entity.pdbx_description
1 polymer ?
#
loop_
_entity_poly.entity_id
_entity_poly.type
_entity_poly.pdbx_seq_one_letter_code
_entity_poly.pdbx_strand_id
1 'polypeptide(L)' 'MVINYFKIKPLDITESELDEYEYLGKSLSTEDKETILKHTDFRKVLAILKKLKLTNKSE' A
#
# COMPACT_ATOMS: atom_id res chain seq x y z
N MET A 1 -13.41 -9.74 -7.52
CA MET A 1 -12.71 -10.44 -6.40
C MET A 1 -13.25 -9.91 -5.08
N VAL A 2 -13.72 -10.78 -4.17
CA VAL A 2 -14.12 -10.36 -2.82
C VAL A 2 -12.89 -10.34 -1.92
N ILE A 3 -12.53 -9.16 -1.41
CA ILE A 3 -11.35 -8.96 -0.58
C ILE A 3 -11.80 -8.78 0.87
N ASN A 4 -11.46 -9.73 1.74
CA ASN A 4 -11.79 -9.64 3.17
C ASN A 4 -10.75 -8.79 3.90
N TYR A 5 -11.08 -7.53 4.15
CA TYR A 5 -10.22 -6.55 4.81
C TYR A 5 -9.65 -7.03 6.16
N PHE A 6 -10.45 -7.73 6.96
CA PHE A 6 -10.06 -8.19 8.31
C PHE A 6 -9.05 -9.34 8.30
N LYS A 7 -8.99 -10.12 7.21
CA LYS A 7 -8.07 -11.27 7.09
C LYS A 7 -6.77 -10.93 6.39
N ILE A 8 -6.57 -9.67 6.00
CA ILE A 8 -5.41 -9.26 5.22
C ILE A 8 -4.27 -8.93 6.15
N LYS A 9 -3.14 -9.60 5.89
CA LYS A 9 -1.90 -9.24 6.55
C LYS A 9 -1.49 -7.85 6.08
N PRO A 10 -1.08 -6.96 7.00
CA PRO A 10 -0.49 -5.68 6.60
C PRO A 10 0.68 -5.96 5.65
N LEU A 11 0.79 -5.14 4.61
CA LEU A 11 1.94 -5.20 3.73
C LEU A 11 3.20 -4.90 4.55
N ASP A 12 4.19 -5.76 4.46
CA ASP A 12 5.52 -5.42 4.96
C ASP A 12 6.14 -4.50 3.92
N ILE A 13 6.26 -3.24 4.28
CA ILE A 13 6.74 -2.16 3.43
C ILE A 13 7.76 -1.36 4.22
N THR A 14 8.88 -1.08 3.57
CA THR A 14 9.91 -0.15 4.05
C THR A 14 9.72 1.22 3.41
N GLU A 15 10.35 2.24 4.01
CA GLU A 15 10.26 3.61 3.54
C GLU A 15 10.70 3.77 2.08
N SER A 16 11.75 3.04 1.67
CA SER A 16 12.23 3.01 0.28
C SER A 16 11.23 2.40 -0.71
N GLU A 17 10.39 1.46 -0.27
CA GLU A 17 9.32 0.91 -1.13
C GLU A 17 8.15 1.88 -1.24
N LEU A 18 7.93 2.76 -0.26
CA LEU A 18 6.95 3.85 -0.35
C LEU A 18 7.35 4.91 -1.37
N ASP A 19 8.65 5.13 -1.59
CA ASP A 19 9.13 6.02 -2.65
C ASP A 19 8.69 5.53 -4.03
N GLU A 20 8.63 4.21 -4.26
CA GLU A 20 8.10 3.66 -5.51
C GLU A 20 6.58 3.87 -5.66
N TYR A 21 5.85 4.07 -4.55
CA TYR A 21 4.42 4.41 -4.56
C TYR A 21 4.14 5.90 -4.88
N GLU A 22 5.16 6.75 -5.03
CA GLU A 22 5.02 8.14 -5.53
C GLU A 22 4.39 8.22 -6.93
N TYR A 23 4.17 7.07 -7.60
CA TYR A 23 3.52 6.93 -8.90
C TYR A 23 2.06 7.46 -8.98
N LEU A 24 1.50 8.07 -7.94
CA LEU A 24 0.22 8.79 -7.98
C LEU A 24 0.36 10.30 -8.31
N GLY A 25 1.58 10.79 -8.59
CA GLY A 25 1.81 12.18 -9.00
C GLY A 25 1.80 13.19 -7.85
N LYS A 26 1.85 12.70 -6.60
CA LYS A 26 2.08 13.49 -5.38
C LYS A 26 3.21 12.85 -4.60
N SER A 27 4.23 13.63 -4.28
CA SER A 27 5.28 13.21 -3.34
C SER A 27 4.64 12.95 -1.99
N LEU A 28 4.88 11.76 -1.42
CA LEU A 28 4.54 11.50 -0.03
C LEU A 28 5.48 12.32 0.85
N SER A 29 4.93 13.15 1.75
CA SER A 29 5.78 13.84 2.73
C SER A 29 6.41 12.80 3.67
N THR A 30 7.52 13.16 4.31
CA THR A 30 8.17 12.29 5.30
C THR A 30 7.20 11.90 6.43
N GLU A 31 6.33 12.82 6.82
CA GLU A 31 5.27 12.58 7.83
C GLU A 31 4.21 11.58 7.35
N ASP A 32 3.81 11.64 6.08
CA ASP A 32 2.90 10.66 5.49
C ASP A 32 3.53 9.26 5.45
N LYS A 33 4.82 9.18 5.10
CA LYS A 33 5.58 7.91 5.06
C LYS A 33 5.66 7.29 6.46
N GLU A 34 6.02 8.08 7.46
CA GLU A 34 6.03 7.63 8.85
C GLU A 34 4.65 7.19 9.32
N THR A 35 3.60 7.92 8.97
CA THR A 35 2.21 7.59 9.35
C THR A 35 1.79 6.26 8.74
N ILE A 36 2.05 6.05 7.45
CA ILE A 36 1.76 4.78 6.76
C ILE A 36 2.54 3.62 7.37
N LEU A 37 3.81 3.85 7.74
CA LEU A 37 4.63 2.84 8.40
C LEU A 37 4.15 2.57 9.83
N LYS A 38 3.71 3.57 10.59
CA LYS A 38 3.28 3.40 11.98
C LYS A 38 1.91 2.73 12.09
N HIS A 39 1.02 2.97 11.14
CA HIS A 39 -0.36 2.51 11.19
C HIS A 39 -0.58 1.25 10.33
N THR A 40 -0.95 0.17 11.01
CA THR A 40 -1.17 -1.15 10.40
C THR A 40 -2.28 -1.17 9.37
N ASP A 41 -3.28 -0.29 9.51
CA ASP A 41 -4.43 -0.23 8.60
C ASP A 41 -4.06 0.36 7.24
N PHE A 42 -3.18 1.36 7.18
CA PHE A 42 -2.64 1.86 5.90
C PHE A 42 -1.87 0.76 5.16
N ARG A 43 -1.04 -0.01 5.89
CA ARG A 43 -0.34 -1.16 5.32
C ARG A 43 -1.29 -2.23 4.77
N LYS A 44 -2.45 -2.46 5.39
CA LYS A 44 -3.48 -3.37 4.86
C LYS A 44 -4.11 -2.83 3.58
N VAL A 45 -4.45 -1.53 3.53
CA VAL A 45 -4.98 -0.88 2.32
C VAL A 45 -3.99 -0.99 1.17
N LEU A 46 -2.70 -0.77 1.42
CA LEU A 46 -1.66 -0.92 0.40
C LEU A 46 -1.52 -2.37 -0.09
N ALA A 47 -1.63 -3.35 0.80
CA ALA A 47 -1.66 -4.76 0.40
C ALA A 47 -2.82 -5.07 -0.56
N ILE A 48 -4.00 -4.50 -0.29
CA ILE A 48 -5.19 -4.64 -1.12
C ILE A 48 -4.98 -4.01 -2.50
N LEU A 49 -4.49 -2.76 -2.53
CA LEU A 49 -4.21 -2.03 -3.76
C LEU A 49 -3.19 -2.77 -4.62
N LYS A 50 -2.12 -3.32 -4.01
CA LYS A 50 -1.12 -4.14 -4.71
C LYS A 50 -1.75 -5.39 -5.33
N LYS A 51 -2.60 -6.11 -4.58
CA LYS A 51 -3.35 -7.26 -5.12
C LYS A 51 -4.27 -6.87 -6.28
N LEU A 52 -4.99 -5.75 -6.17
CA LEU A 52 -5.87 -5.27 -7.24
C LEU A 52 -5.09 -4.86 -8.50
N LYS A 53 -3.97 -4.12 -8.36
CA LYS A 53 -3.10 -3.75 -9.48
C LYS A 53 -2.52 -4.97 -10.20
N LEU A 54 -2.10 -6.00 -9.47
CA LEU A 54 -1.62 -7.27 -10.07
C LEU A 54 -2.72 -8.00 -10.85
N THR A 55 -3.99 -7.80 -10.50
CA THR A 55 -5.12 -8.42 -11.21
C THR A 55 -5.46 -7.68 -12.50
N ASN A 56 -5.26 -6.35 -12.55
CA ASN A 56 -5.50 -5.53 -13.75
C ASN A 56 -4.37 -5.58 -14.79
N LYS A 57 -3.22 -6.19 -14.47
CA LYS A 57 -2.07 -6.30 -15.40
C LYS A 57 -2.11 -7.59 -16.23
N SER A 58 -3.24 -8.30 -16.22
CA SER A 58 -3.42 -9.62 -16.84
C SER A 58 -4.32 -9.63 -18.09
N GLU A 59 -4.56 -8.46 -18.71
CA GLU A 59 -5.20 -8.36 -20.03
C GLU A 59 -4.24 -7.84 -21.09
#